data_AF-A0AAE1QGU7-F1
#
_entry.id   AF-A0AAE1QGU7-F1
#
_cell.length_a   1.000
_cell.length_b   1.000
_cell.length_c   1.000
_cell.angle_alpha   90.00
_cell.angle_beta   90.00
_cell.angle_gamma   90.00
#
_symmetry.space_group_name_H-M   'P 1'
#
loop_
_entity.id
_entity.type
_entity.pdbx_description
1 polymer ?
#
loop_
_entity_poly.entity_id
_entity_poly.type
_entity_poly.pdbx_seq_one_letter_code
_entity_poly.pdbx_strand_id
1 'polypeptide(L)'
;MAGAEADRENWDILAEYSNKTLRLKADRWGKAVQNEETKNTLLDFLDYDSQLVVVSLNQSNQLVATTEVPAGLRTKGVYFLKASDVPLVRDEESTNVRQHVIFGDISPQPLDQLSTLIEEVIIPMLENPANRGGWPEMVCEDVSHQLYSLRGTVYRMWGQLRGQTLLPLPFGMDTLEKAERHALDTGEMTDSQLKSAIEGVVIKWVHQVDEVLTQDTDHLAALDHFPKPLEEITFWSKRRQNLSHISSQLKDKKVCIR
;
A
#
# COMPACT_ATOMS: atom_id res chain seq x y z
N MET A 1 -17.93 3.99 -42.53
CA MET A 1 -18.36 4.01 -41.13
C MET A 1 -17.73 2.87 -40.32
N ALA A 2 -17.77 1.61 -40.77
CA ALA A 2 -17.15 0.49 -40.05
C ALA A 2 -15.64 0.64 -39.73
N GLY A 3 -14.85 1.30 -40.61
CA GLY A 3 -13.41 1.52 -40.36
C GLY A 3 -13.13 2.48 -39.19
N ALA A 4 -13.85 3.61 -39.12
CA ALA A 4 -13.65 4.60 -38.04
C ALA A 4 -14.11 4.09 -36.66
N GLU A 5 -15.05 3.14 -36.63
CA GLU A 5 -15.51 2.47 -35.41
C GLU A 5 -14.52 1.39 -34.96
N ALA A 6 -13.90 0.67 -35.90
CA ALA A 6 -12.81 -0.28 -35.62
C ALA A 6 -11.55 0.42 -35.08
N ASP A 7 -11.19 1.59 -35.63
CA ASP A 7 -10.04 2.38 -35.15
C ASP A 7 -10.29 2.98 -33.75
N ARG A 8 -11.56 3.31 -33.44
CA ARG A 8 -11.97 3.77 -32.11
C ARG A 8 -11.90 2.66 -31.06
N GLU A 9 -12.15 1.43 -31.46
CA GLU A 9 -12.14 0.26 -30.59
C GLU A 9 -10.77 -0.43 -30.52
N ASN A 10 -9.70 0.25 -30.92
CA ASN A 10 -8.34 -0.28 -30.77
C ASN A 10 -7.86 -0.20 -29.32
N TRP A 11 -8.29 -1.17 -28.51
CA TRP A 11 -7.82 -1.41 -27.14
C TRP A 11 -6.82 -2.57 -27.06
N ASP A 12 -6.21 -2.96 -28.18
CA ASP A 12 -5.33 -4.12 -28.26
C ASP A 12 -4.13 -4.01 -27.31
N ILE A 13 -3.61 -2.80 -27.10
CA ILE A 13 -2.52 -2.55 -26.15
C ILE A 13 -2.96 -2.86 -24.71
N LEU A 14 -4.17 -2.45 -24.32
CA LEU A 14 -4.72 -2.75 -22.99
C LEU A 14 -5.00 -4.26 -22.88
N ALA A 15 -5.59 -4.84 -23.93
CA ALA A 15 -5.91 -6.25 -24.01
C ALA A 15 -4.67 -7.14 -23.89
N GLU A 16 -3.61 -6.82 -24.62
CA GLU A 16 -2.34 -7.56 -24.62
C GLU A 16 -1.74 -7.61 -23.21
N TYR A 17 -1.65 -6.44 -22.56
CA TYR A 17 -1.13 -6.35 -21.20
C TYR A 17 -2.02 -7.13 -20.23
N SER A 18 -3.33 -6.88 -20.22
CA SER A 18 -4.27 -7.56 -19.32
C SER A 18 -4.28 -9.08 -19.52
N ASN A 19 -4.27 -9.57 -20.75
CA ASN A 19 -4.25 -11.00 -21.05
C ASN A 19 -2.99 -11.68 -20.51
N LYS A 20 -1.81 -11.08 -20.75
CA LYS A 20 -0.52 -11.61 -20.28
C LYS A 20 -0.45 -11.60 -18.75
N THR A 21 -0.77 -10.45 -18.17
CA THR A 21 -0.62 -10.19 -16.74
C THR A 21 -1.61 -10.98 -15.89
N LEU A 22 -2.89 -11.01 -16.27
CA LEU A 22 -3.94 -11.77 -15.57
C LEU A 22 -3.99 -13.24 -15.98
N ARG A 23 -3.16 -13.68 -16.93
CA ARG A 23 -3.13 -15.05 -17.49
C ARG A 23 -4.51 -15.51 -17.95
N LEU A 24 -5.20 -14.63 -18.67
CA LEU A 24 -6.57 -14.90 -19.12
C LEU A 24 -6.59 -16.04 -20.12
N LYS A 25 -7.60 -16.91 -20.00
CA LYS A 25 -7.91 -17.89 -21.06
C LYS A 25 -8.40 -17.14 -22.30
N ALA A 26 -8.19 -17.74 -23.47
CA ALA A 26 -8.71 -17.23 -24.74
C ALA A 26 -10.19 -16.82 -24.59
N ASP A 27 -10.58 -15.75 -25.28
CA ASP A 27 -11.95 -15.21 -25.35
C ASP A 27 -12.47 -14.49 -24.08
N ARG A 28 -11.73 -14.48 -22.96
CA ARG A 28 -12.12 -13.73 -21.74
C ARG A 28 -12.23 -12.23 -21.97
N TRP A 29 -11.24 -11.64 -22.64
CA TRP A 29 -11.24 -10.23 -23.01
C TRP A 29 -12.37 -9.92 -24.01
N GLY A 30 -12.52 -10.76 -25.04
CA GLY A 30 -13.57 -10.62 -26.06
C GLY A 30 -14.98 -10.56 -25.44
N LYS A 31 -15.28 -11.43 -24.47
CA LYS A 31 -16.56 -11.38 -23.72
C LYS A 31 -16.70 -10.13 -22.85
N ALA A 32 -15.59 -9.62 -22.31
CA ALA A 32 -15.60 -8.43 -21.45
C ALA A 32 -15.98 -7.18 -22.24
N VAL A 33 -15.40 -6.99 -23.43
CA VAL A 33 -15.71 -5.84 -24.29
C VAL A 33 -17.07 -5.91 -24.97
N GLN A 34 -17.76 -7.07 -24.94
CA GLN A 34 -19.17 -7.17 -25.33
C GLN A 34 -20.14 -6.62 -24.27
N ASN A 35 -19.69 -6.51 -23.01
CA ASN A 35 -20.47 -5.86 -21.97
C ASN A 35 -20.35 -4.34 -22.14
N GLU A 36 -21.48 -3.64 -22.30
CA GLU A 36 -21.51 -2.20 -22.58
C GLU A 36 -20.85 -1.37 -21.49
N GLU A 37 -21.02 -1.72 -20.20
CA GLU A 37 -20.43 -0.96 -19.08
C GLU A 37 -18.89 -1.05 -19.10
N THR A 38 -18.36 -2.25 -19.31
CA THR A 38 -16.91 -2.46 -19.44
C THR A 38 -16.36 -1.77 -20.70
N LYS A 39 -17.05 -1.90 -21.84
CA LYS A 39 -16.68 -1.25 -23.10
C LYS A 39 -16.63 0.27 -22.95
N ASN A 40 -17.69 0.87 -22.40
CA ASN A 40 -17.80 2.31 -22.22
C ASN A 40 -16.71 2.82 -21.27
N THR A 41 -16.44 2.11 -20.18
CA THR A 41 -15.36 2.49 -19.24
C THR A 41 -13.99 2.52 -19.92
N LEU A 42 -13.69 1.53 -20.77
CA LEU A 42 -12.44 1.49 -21.53
C LEU A 42 -12.36 2.61 -22.58
N LEU A 43 -13.45 2.85 -23.31
CA LEU A 43 -13.53 3.94 -24.28
C LEU A 43 -13.42 5.30 -23.61
N ASP A 44 -14.04 5.49 -22.45
CA ASP A 44 -13.98 6.75 -21.72
C ASP A 44 -12.57 7.05 -21.20
N PHE A 45 -11.86 6.01 -20.78
CA PHE A 45 -10.42 6.10 -20.49
C PHE A 45 -9.61 6.45 -21.73
N LEU A 46 -9.89 5.86 -22.90
CA LEU A 46 -9.08 6.12 -24.09
C LEU A 46 -9.39 7.47 -24.76
N ASP A 47 -10.66 7.85 -24.82
CA ASP A 47 -11.18 9.00 -25.59
C ASP A 47 -11.33 10.28 -24.75
N TYR A 48 -11.62 10.16 -23.44
CA TYR A 48 -12.00 11.29 -22.58
C TYR A 48 -11.11 11.43 -21.35
N ASP A 49 -11.57 12.21 -20.36
CA ASP A 49 -10.78 12.67 -19.21
C ASP A 49 -10.64 11.64 -18.08
N SER A 50 -11.09 10.40 -18.28
CA SER A 50 -10.88 9.37 -17.25
C SER A 50 -9.37 9.08 -17.13
N GLN A 51 -8.81 9.36 -15.95
CA GLN A 51 -7.38 9.21 -15.68
C GLN A 51 -7.00 7.77 -15.34
N LEU A 52 -7.93 6.97 -14.82
CA LEU A 52 -7.67 5.64 -14.28
C LEU A 52 -8.72 4.66 -14.80
N VAL A 53 -8.25 3.51 -15.26
CA VAL A 53 -9.10 2.33 -15.43
C VAL A 53 -8.44 1.11 -14.82
N VAL A 54 -9.24 0.32 -14.11
CA VAL A 54 -8.83 -0.91 -13.43
C VAL A 54 -9.57 -2.08 -14.07
N VAL A 55 -8.83 -3.04 -14.59
CA VAL A 55 -9.34 -4.28 -15.16
C VAL A 55 -9.13 -5.42 -14.16
N SER A 56 -10.22 -6.03 -13.72
CA SER A 56 -10.17 -7.08 -12.69
C SER A 56 -11.31 -8.10 -12.82
N LEU A 57 -11.26 -9.18 -12.02
CA LEU A 57 -12.35 -10.15 -11.93
C LEU A 57 -13.33 -9.73 -10.84
N ASN A 58 -14.60 -9.59 -11.20
CA ASN A 58 -15.67 -9.36 -10.23
C ASN A 58 -16.00 -10.63 -9.42
N GLN A 59 -16.94 -10.54 -8.48
CA GLN A 59 -17.33 -11.67 -7.61
C GLN A 59 -17.90 -12.87 -8.39
N SER A 60 -18.42 -12.63 -9.59
CA SER A 60 -18.95 -13.64 -10.53
C SER A 60 -17.88 -14.21 -11.48
N ASN A 61 -16.60 -13.93 -11.22
CA ASN A 61 -15.46 -14.30 -12.09
C ASN A 61 -15.59 -13.79 -13.53
N GLN A 62 -16.27 -12.66 -13.74
CA GLN A 62 -16.30 -11.95 -15.03
C GLN A 62 -15.22 -10.87 -15.03
N LEU A 63 -14.57 -10.68 -16.17
CA LEU A 63 -13.61 -9.61 -16.36
C LEU A 63 -14.40 -8.32 -16.57
N VAL A 64 -14.11 -7.30 -15.77
CA VAL A 64 -14.78 -6.00 -15.81
C VAL A 64 -13.73 -4.88 -15.77
N ALA A 65 -14.09 -3.72 -16.32
CA ALA A 65 -13.33 -2.49 -16.19
C ALA A 65 -14.08 -1.50 -15.29
N THR A 66 -13.37 -0.85 -14.37
CA THR A 66 -13.91 0.15 -13.45
C THR A 66 -12.97 1.36 -13.38
N THR A 67 -13.48 2.54 -13.02
CA THR A 67 -12.66 3.77 -12.83
C THR A 67 -12.03 3.86 -11.44
N GLU A 68 -12.43 2.98 -10.53
CA GLU A 68 -11.91 2.89 -9.17
C GLU A 68 -11.43 1.47 -8.87
N VAL A 69 -10.57 1.33 -7.86
CA VAL A 69 -10.12 0.02 -7.36
C VAL A 69 -11.26 -0.66 -6.61
N PRO A 70 -11.73 -1.84 -7.06
CA PRO A 70 -12.84 -2.52 -6.39
C PRO A 70 -12.50 -2.93 -4.95
N ALA A 71 -13.46 -2.71 -4.04
CA ALA A 71 -13.36 -3.24 -2.69
C ALA A 71 -13.42 -4.78 -2.73
N GLY A 72 -12.36 -5.45 -2.26
CA GLY A 72 -12.32 -6.91 -2.13
C GLY A 72 -11.93 -7.65 -3.42
N LEU A 73 -10.88 -7.17 -4.10
CA LEU A 73 -10.20 -7.92 -5.16
C LEU A 73 -9.87 -9.35 -4.67
N ARG A 74 -10.37 -10.37 -5.37
CA ARG A 74 -10.07 -11.79 -5.07
C ARG A 74 -8.76 -12.25 -5.68
N THR A 75 -8.41 -11.69 -6.82
CA THR A 75 -7.18 -11.94 -7.56
C THR A 75 -6.53 -10.60 -7.87
N LYS A 76 -5.30 -10.64 -8.39
CA LYS A 76 -4.67 -9.41 -8.86
C LYS A 76 -5.54 -8.75 -9.94
N GLY A 77 -5.53 -7.43 -9.97
CA GLY A 77 -6.07 -6.60 -11.04
C GLY A 77 -4.94 -5.93 -11.83
N VAL A 78 -5.32 -5.28 -12.91
CA VAL A 78 -4.46 -4.41 -13.72
C VAL A 78 -5.02 -3.00 -13.63
N TYR A 79 -4.16 -2.01 -13.54
CA TYR A 79 -4.56 -0.61 -13.69
C TYR A 79 -3.78 0.05 -14.84
N PHE A 80 -4.43 1.02 -15.44
CA PHE A 80 -3.87 1.90 -16.45
C PHE A 80 -4.14 3.34 -16.00
N LEU A 81 -3.08 4.12 -15.84
CA LEU A 81 -3.12 5.48 -15.31
C LEU A 81 -2.53 6.46 -16.33
N LYS A 82 -3.26 7.48 -16.75
CA LYS A 82 -2.72 8.56 -17.59
C LYS A 82 -1.71 9.37 -16.78
N ALA A 83 -0.46 9.38 -17.24
CA ALA A 83 0.63 10.15 -16.63
C ALA A 83 0.67 11.61 -17.10
N SER A 84 -0.02 11.92 -18.18
CA SER A 84 -0.07 13.26 -18.78
C SER A 84 -1.40 13.50 -19.46
N ASP A 85 -1.79 14.77 -19.52
CA ASP A 85 -3.01 15.23 -20.19
C ASP A 85 -2.77 15.43 -21.69
N VAL A 86 -2.59 14.32 -22.40
CA VAL A 86 -2.38 14.28 -23.86
C VAL A 86 -3.38 13.31 -24.47
N PRO A 87 -4.07 13.69 -25.57
CA PRO A 87 -4.96 12.78 -26.29
C PRO A 87 -4.24 11.50 -26.71
N LEU A 88 -4.87 10.35 -26.46
CA LEU A 88 -4.29 9.06 -26.80
C LEU A 88 -4.56 8.74 -28.28
N VAL A 89 -3.47 8.41 -28.97
CA VAL A 89 -3.45 7.96 -30.36
C VAL A 89 -3.27 6.44 -30.35
N ARG A 90 -4.17 5.73 -31.04
CA ARG A 90 -4.31 4.26 -30.96
C ARG A 90 -4.01 3.53 -32.27
N ASP A 91 -3.78 4.23 -33.38
CA ASP A 91 -3.40 3.56 -34.62
C ASP A 91 -2.03 2.87 -34.50
N GLU A 92 -1.86 1.78 -35.25
CA GLU A 92 -0.68 0.91 -35.13
C GLU A 92 0.64 1.62 -35.44
N GLU A 93 0.62 2.64 -36.32
CA GLU A 93 1.82 3.33 -36.79
C GLU A 93 2.28 4.46 -35.87
N SER A 94 1.35 5.15 -35.20
CA SER A 94 1.64 6.35 -34.41
C SER A 94 1.14 6.31 -32.97
N THR A 95 0.84 5.12 -32.44
CA THR A 95 0.34 4.97 -31.07
C THR A 95 1.28 5.60 -30.02
N ASN A 96 0.69 6.40 -29.12
CA ASN A 96 1.39 7.05 -28.02
C ASN A 96 1.00 6.49 -26.63
N VAL A 97 0.16 5.44 -26.58
CA VAL A 97 -0.44 4.94 -25.33
C VAL A 97 0.63 4.55 -24.31
N ARG A 98 1.67 3.80 -24.72
CA ARG A 98 2.74 3.36 -23.81
C ARG A 98 3.62 4.50 -23.28
N GLN A 99 3.60 5.67 -23.90
CA GLN A 99 4.39 6.84 -23.47
C GLN A 99 3.64 7.67 -22.43
N HIS A 100 2.31 7.70 -22.52
CA HIS A 100 1.46 8.56 -21.69
C HIS A 100 0.61 7.80 -20.67
N VAL A 101 0.63 6.47 -20.68
CA VAL A 101 -0.10 5.62 -19.74
C VAL A 101 0.87 4.75 -18.96
N ILE A 102 0.75 4.77 -17.63
CA ILE A 102 1.42 3.85 -16.71
C ILE A 102 0.59 2.57 -16.64
N PHE A 103 1.25 1.45 -16.89
CA PHE A 103 0.69 0.11 -16.81
C PHE A 103 1.16 -0.51 -15.50
N GLY A 104 0.23 -1.02 -14.70
CA GLY A 104 0.61 -1.64 -13.44
C GLY A 104 -0.36 -2.68 -12.93
N ASP A 105 0.08 -3.37 -11.89
CA ASP A 105 -0.65 -4.47 -11.26
C ASP A 105 -1.05 -4.07 -9.85
N ILE A 106 -2.25 -4.47 -9.44
CA ILE A 106 -2.74 -4.30 -8.07
C ILE A 106 -3.02 -5.65 -7.43
N SER A 107 -2.47 -5.86 -6.24
CA SER A 107 -2.64 -7.06 -5.43
C SER A 107 -4.04 -7.10 -4.80
N PRO A 108 -4.62 -8.30 -4.55
CA PRO A 108 -5.79 -8.44 -3.68
C PRO A 108 -5.52 -7.96 -2.24
N GLN A 109 -4.25 -7.81 -1.86
CA GLN A 109 -3.79 -7.29 -0.58
C GLN A 109 -2.99 -5.99 -0.82
N PRO A 110 -3.66 -4.84 -1.03
CA PRO A 110 -3.00 -3.60 -1.43
C PRO A 110 -2.05 -3.05 -0.36
N LEU A 111 -2.34 -3.26 0.93
CA LEU A 111 -1.45 -2.80 2.00
C LEU A 111 -0.22 -3.69 2.16
N ASP A 112 -0.33 -5.00 1.94
CA ASP A 112 0.84 -5.89 1.92
C ASP A 112 1.74 -5.51 0.73
N GLN A 113 1.14 -5.22 -0.43
CA GLN A 113 1.86 -4.72 -1.60
C GLN A 113 2.53 -3.37 -1.33
N LEU A 114 1.83 -2.41 -0.72
CA LEU A 114 2.38 -1.09 -0.38
C LEU A 114 3.52 -1.19 0.63
N SER A 115 3.36 -2.01 1.67
CA SER A 115 4.42 -2.26 2.66
C SER A 115 5.67 -2.82 2.00
N THR A 116 5.49 -3.82 1.13
CA THR A 116 6.60 -4.43 0.38
C THR A 116 7.27 -3.42 -0.54
N LEU A 117 6.48 -2.60 -1.25
CA LEU A 117 7.00 -1.56 -2.14
C LEU A 117 7.84 -0.53 -1.37
N ILE A 118 7.37 -0.10 -0.19
CA ILE A 118 8.11 0.86 0.64
C ILE A 118 9.45 0.29 1.09
N GLU A 119 9.46 -0.92 1.64
CA GLU A 119 10.66 -1.53 2.25
C GLU A 119 11.67 -2.01 1.20
N GLU A 120 11.20 -2.64 0.12
CA GLU A 120 12.06 -3.34 -0.84
C GLU A 120 12.43 -2.48 -2.05
N VAL A 121 11.69 -1.39 -2.31
CA VAL A 121 11.90 -0.55 -3.50
C VAL A 121 12.12 0.91 -3.12
N ILE A 122 11.16 1.56 -2.46
CA ILE A 122 11.20 3.02 -2.27
C ILE A 122 12.31 3.44 -1.32
N ILE A 123 12.43 2.79 -0.16
CA ILE A 123 13.50 3.09 0.81
C ILE A 123 14.88 2.83 0.19
N PRO A 124 15.20 1.65 -0.36
CA PRO A 124 16.51 1.41 -0.98
C PRO A 124 16.81 2.38 -2.13
N MET A 125 15.81 2.71 -2.96
CA MET A 125 15.97 3.65 -4.07
C MET A 125 16.32 5.05 -3.58
N LEU A 126 15.60 5.55 -2.57
CA LEU A 126 15.76 6.91 -2.08
C LEU A 126 16.87 7.07 -1.05
N GLU A 127 17.31 6.00 -0.37
CA GLU A 127 18.45 6.01 0.55
C GLU A 127 19.79 5.72 -0.11
N ASN A 128 19.79 5.21 -1.35
CA ASN A 128 21.02 4.98 -2.09
C ASN A 128 21.76 6.31 -2.36
N PRO A 129 23.00 6.50 -1.85
CA PRO A 129 23.77 7.72 -2.06
C PRO A 129 24.02 8.03 -3.54
N ALA A 130 24.11 7.02 -4.41
CA ALA A 130 24.28 7.21 -5.84
C ALA A 130 23.07 7.90 -6.51
N ASN A 131 21.87 7.73 -5.94
CA ASN A 131 20.64 8.36 -6.42
C ASN A 131 20.41 9.76 -5.83
N ARG A 132 21.21 10.16 -4.83
CA ARG A 132 21.14 11.46 -4.14
C ARG A 132 22.14 12.48 -4.69
N GLY A 133 22.71 12.24 -5.88
CA GLY A 133 23.64 13.17 -6.51
C GLY A 133 23.04 14.57 -6.64
N GLY A 134 23.67 15.56 -6.00
CA GLY A 134 23.23 16.96 -6.03
C GLY A 134 22.17 17.34 -4.98
N TRP A 135 21.76 16.42 -4.11
CA TRP A 135 20.84 16.75 -3.03
C TRP A 135 21.59 17.43 -1.88
N PRO A 136 21.12 18.58 -1.36
CA PRO A 136 21.62 19.13 -0.12
C PRO A 136 21.41 18.15 1.05
N GLU A 137 22.32 18.16 2.03
CA GLU A 137 22.26 17.26 3.20
C GLU A 137 20.93 17.36 3.95
N MET A 138 20.42 18.58 4.16
CA MET A 138 19.12 18.82 4.80
C MET A 138 17.95 18.15 4.05
N VAL A 139 18.02 18.06 2.72
CA VAL A 139 16.99 17.39 1.90
C VAL A 139 17.09 15.88 2.05
N CYS A 140 18.31 15.34 2.08
CA CYS A 140 18.53 13.91 2.34
C CYS A 140 17.96 13.50 3.70
N GLU A 141 18.18 14.31 4.74
CA GLU A 141 17.66 14.08 6.08
C GLU A 141 16.14 14.14 6.12
N ASP A 142 15.52 15.18 5.54
CA ASP A 142 14.05 15.32 5.52
C ASP A 142 13.39 14.18 4.73
N VAL A 143 13.91 13.83 3.55
CA VAL A 143 13.37 12.71 2.76
C VAL A 143 13.45 11.40 3.52
N SER A 144 14.59 11.11 4.17
CA SER A 144 14.69 9.94 5.04
C SER A 144 13.62 10.02 6.14
N HIS A 145 13.50 11.12 6.88
CA HIS A 145 12.48 11.27 7.93
C HIS A 145 11.05 11.01 7.42
N GLN A 146 10.67 11.54 6.25
CA GLN A 146 9.36 11.30 5.64
C GLN A 146 9.13 9.83 5.28
N LEU A 147 10.14 9.14 4.72
CA LEU A 147 10.04 7.73 4.36
C LEU A 147 9.80 6.83 5.57
N TYR A 148 10.51 7.08 6.66
CA TYR A 148 10.32 6.31 7.89
C TYR A 148 8.99 6.64 8.57
N SER A 149 8.52 7.88 8.49
CA SER A 149 7.18 8.26 8.94
C SER A 149 6.08 7.52 8.13
N LEU A 150 6.25 7.45 6.81
CA LEU A 150 5.38 6.69 5.91
C LEU A 150 5.39 5.20 6.25
N ARG A 151 6.59 4.60 6.38
CA ARG A 151 6.77 3.20 6.80
C ARG A 151 6.02 2.90 8.10
N GLY A 152 6.23 3.73 9.13
CA GLY A 152 5.55 3.58 10.42
C GLY A 152 4.03 3.70 10.30
N THR A 153 3.52 4.55 9.41
CA THR A 153 2.09 4.72 9.18
C THR A 153 1.47 3.50 8.49
N VAL A 154 2.10 2.98 7.44
CA VAL A 154 1.66 1.76 6.76
C VAL A 154 1.70 0.56 7.72
N TYR A 155 2.75 0.45 8.54
CA TYR A 155 2.86 -0.59 9.55
C TYR A 155 1.71 -0.54 10.57
N ARG A 156 1.34 0.67 11.04
CA ARG A 156 0.17 0.84 11.93
C ARG A 156 -1.15 0.45 11.27
N MET A 157 -1.38 0.88 10.02
CA MET A 157 -2.59 0.53 9.26
C MET A 157 -2.72 -0.98 9.07
N TRP A 158 -1.60 -1.66 8.77
CA TRP A 158 -1.54 -3.10 8.64
C TRP A 158 -1.94 -3.81 9.94
N GLY A 159 -1.45 -3.31 11.07
CA GLY A 159 -1.85 -3.78 12.39
C GLY A 159 -3.35 -3.60 12.63
N GLN A 160 -3.87 -2.39 12.45
CA GLN A 160 -5.28 -2.07 12.69
C GLN A 160 -6.23 -2.97 11.89
N LEU A 161 -5.96 -3.23 10.61
CA LEU A 161 -6.79 -4.11 9.79
C LEU A 161 -6.82 -5.55 10.26
N ARG A 162 -5.73 -6.03 10.89
CA ARG A 162 -5.65 -7.37 11.46
C ARG A 162 -6.12 -7.41 12.93
N GLY A 163 -6.57 -6.27 13.48
CA GLY A 163 -6.92 -6.15 14.89
C GLY A 163 -5.72 -6.29 15.83
N GLN A 164 -4.54 -5.90 15.36
CA GLN A 164 -3.26 -6.02 16.06
C GLN A 164 -2.64 -4.64 16.25
N THR A 165 -2.21 -4.35 17.48
CA THR A 165 -1.45 -3.14 17.78
C THR A 165 0.02 -3.46 17.52
N LEU A 166 0.57 -2.80 16.50
CA LEU A 166 1.98 -2.92 16.14
C LEU A 166 2.77 -1.76 16.73
N LEU A 167 3.88 -2.09 17.40
CA LEU A 167 4.79 -1.12 18.00
C LEU A 167 5.87 -0.76 16.98
N PRO A 168 5.82 0.43 16.35
CA PRO A 168 6.80 0.80 15.33
C PRO A 168 8.16 1.03 15.98
N LEU A 169 9.22 0.48 15.39
CA LEU A 169 10.60 0.74 15.83
C LEU A 169 11.02 2.19 15.53
N PRO A 170 11.95 2.77 16.32
CA PRO A 170 12.49 4.10 16.06
C PRO A 170 13.11 4.26 14.66
N PHE A 171 13.08 5.48 14.16
CA PHE A 171 13.93 5.92 13.04
C PHE A 171 15.39 5.61 13.38
N GLY A 172 16.14 5.04 12.42
CA GLY A 172 17.57 4.80 12.61
C GLY A 172 17.92 3.70 13.61
N MET A 173 17.06 2.70 13.87
CA MET A 173 17.49 1.50 14.63
C MET A 173 18.69 0.80 13.98
N ASP A 174 18.79 0.82 12.65
CA ASP A 174 19.95 0.30 11.93
C ASP A 174 21.22 1.15 12.15
N THR A 175 21.04 2.44 12.45
CA THR A 175 22.11 3.32 12.92
C THR A 175 22.38 3.15 14.42
N LEU A 176 21.40 2.74 15.23
CA LEU A 176 21.57 2.40 16.65
C LEU A 176 22.47 1.17 16.81
N GLU A 177 22.28 0.10 16.03
CA GLU A 177 23.16 -1.07 16.12
C GLU A 177 24.62 -0.72 15.73
N LYS A 178 24.81 0.22 14.80
CA LYS A 178 26.13 0.75 14.42
C LYS A 178 26.71 1.69 15.48
N ALA A 179 25.87 2.56 16.05
CA ALA A 179 26.25 3.51 17.10
C ALA A 179 26.54 2.80 18.43
N GLU A 180 25.80 1.74 18.76
CA GLU A 180 26.03 0.87 19.90
C GLU A 180 27.38 0.15 19.77
N ARG A 181 27.66 -0.45 18.61
CA ARG A 181 28.97 -1.06 18.33
C ARG A 181 30.11 -0.03 18.40
N HIS A 182 29.89 1.16 17.85
CA HIS A 182 30.88 2.24 17.92
C HIS A 182 31.11 2.71 19.37
N ALA A 183 30.05 2.92 20.16
CA ALA A 183 30.14 3.33 21.55
C ALA A 183 30.79 2.26 22.45
N LEU A 184 30.57 0.97 22.16
CA LEU A 184 31.25 -0.15 22.82
C LEU A 184 32.76 -0.16 22.51
N ASP A 185 33.15 0.24 21.29
CA ASP A 185 34.55 0.28 20.85
C ASP A 185 35.29 1.56 21.28
N THR A 186 34.62 2.72 21.32
CA THR A 186 35.26 4.03 21.56
C THR A 186 34.97 4.64 22.94
N GLY A 187 33.94 4.16 23.64
CA GLY A 187 33.49 4.71 24.93
C GLY A 187 32.79 6.07 24.82
N GLU A 188 32.61 6.60 23.60
CA GLU A 188 31.89 7.84 23.36
C GLU A 188 30.40 7.55 23.11
N MET A 189 29.54 8.01 24.02
CA MET A 189 28.09 7.97 23.79
C MET A 189 27.70 9.10 22.83
N THR A 190 27.58 8.78 21.55
CA THR A 190 27.06 9.70 20.53
C THR A 190 25.62 9.38 20.18
N ASP A 191 24.72 10.26 20.62
CA ASP A 191 23.90 11.11 19.74
C ASP A 191 22.62 11.53 20.50
N SER A 192 22.56 12.81 20.90
CA SER A 192 21.40 13.38 21.59
C SER A 192 20.12 13.23 20.77
N GLN A 193 20.23 13.17 19.44
CA GLN A 193 19.09 12.97 18.54
C GLN A 193 18.56 11.54 18.64
N LEU A 194 19.44 10.54 18.69
CA LEU A 194 19.07 9.13 18.83
C LEU A 194 18.38 8.86 20.17
N LYS A 195 18.91 9.43 21.26
CA LYS A 195 18.26 9.36 22.58
C LYS A 195 16.84 9.94 22.53
N SER A 196 16.69 11.13 21.96
CA SER A 196 15.39 11.79 21.83
C SER A 196 14.42 10.98 20.93
N ALA A 197 14.92 10.35 19.87
CA ALA A 197 14.13 9.48 19.01
C ALA A 197 13.62 8.23 19.73
N ILE A 198 14.48 7.58 20.54
CA ILE A 198 14.10 6.43 21.38
C ILE A 198 13.05 6.86 22.41
N GLU A 199 13.29 7.95 23.15
CA GLU A 199 12.33 8.48 24.12
C GLU A 199 10.98 8.77 23.47
N GLY A 200 10.96 9.44 22.31
CA GLY A 200 9.74 9.73 21.57
C GLY A 200 8.97 8.48 21.13
N VAL A 201 9.67 7.40 20.78
CA VAL A 201 9.06 6.14 20.36
C VAL A 201 8.53 5.35 21.55
N VAL A 202 9.28 5.28 22.65
CA VAL A 202 8.81 4.64 23.89
C VAL A 202 7.57 5.36 24.42
N ILE A 203 7.54 6.69 24.39
CA ILE A 203 6.34 7.47 24.76
C ILE A 203 5.15 7.07 23.86
N LYS A 204 5.35 6.94 22.55
CA LYS A 204 4.28 6.49 21.63
C LYS A 204 3.82 5.07 21.93
N TRP A 205 4.74 4.15 22.27
CA TRP A 205 4.37 2.79 22.67
C TRP A 205 3.54 2.78 23.94
N VAL A 206 3.90 3.60 24.95
CA VAL A 206 3.12 3.73 26.18
C VAL A 206 1.68 4.16 25.86
N HIS A 207 1.50 5.20 25.05
CA HIS A 207 0.16 5.65 24.65
C HIS A 207 -0.61 4.56 23.88
N GLN A 208 0.03 3.87 22.94
CA GLN A 208 -0.61 2.79 22.17
C GLN A 208 -1.02 1.60 23.05
N VAL A 209 -0.20 1.22 24.02
CA VAL A 209 -0.52 0.15 24.95
C VAL A 209 -1.64 0.60 25.90
N ASP A 210 -1.59 1.84 26.37
CA ASP A 210 -2.64 2.43 27.22
C ASP A 210 -4.00 2.46 26.50
N GLU A 211 -4.06 2.84 25.22
CA GLU A 211 -5.29 2.78 24.42
C GLU A 211 -5.88 1.35 24.37
N VAL A 212 -5.05 0.32 24.29
CA VAL A 212 -5.51 -1.08 24.30
C VAL A 212 -5.91 -1.54 25.70
N LEU A 213 -5.28 -1.01 26.76
CA LEU A 213 -5.57 -1.31 28.16
C LEU A 213 -6.81 -0.58 28.69
N THR A 214 -7.18 0.54 28.09
CA THR A 214 -8.37 1.33 28.48
C THR A 214 -9.63 0.96 27.70
N GLN A 215 -9.51 0.25 26.57
CA GLN A 215 -10.67 -0.29 25.85
C GLN A 215 -11.58 -1.11 26.76
N ASP A 216 -12.89 -1.04 26.56
CA ASP A 216 -13.86 -1.91 27.24
C ASP A 216 -15.06 -2.21 26.33
N THR A 217 -15.93 -3.12 26.77
CA THR A 217 -17.17 -3.46 26.04
C THR A 217 -18.14 -2.28 25.93
N ASP A 218 -17.97 -1.22 26.73
CA ASP A 218 -18.75 0.02 26.65
C ASP A 218 -18.70 0.65 25.25
N HIS A 219 -17.62 0.44 24.50
CA HIS A 219 -17.48 0.94 23.13
C HIS A 219 -18.34 0.15 22.11
N LEU A 220 -18.85 -1.02 22.49
CA LEU A 220 -19.79 -1.81 21.68
C LEU A 220 -21.22 -1.34 21.85
N ALA A 221 -21.52 -0.59 22.92
CA ALA A 221 -22.84 -0.05 23.16
C ALA A 221 -23.08 1.18 22.27
N ALA A 222 -24.22 1.20 21.58
CA ALA A 222 -24.73 2.37 20.86
C ALA A 222 -26.15 2.69 21.37
N LEU A 223 -26.67 3.88 21.03
CA LEU A 223 -27.97 4.37 21.51
C LEU A 223 -29.12 3.36 21.38
N ASP A 224 -29.10 2.49 20.36
CA ASP A 224 -30.11 1.45 20.12
C ASP A 224 -29.51 0.02 20.04
N HIS A 225 -28.28 -0.19 20.50
CA HIS A 225 -27.62 -1.49 20.46
C HIS A 225 -26.85 -1.77 21.75
N PHE A 226 -27.31 -2.77 22.49
CA PHE A 226 -26.54 -3.36 23.58
C PHE A 226 -25.80 -4.60 23.06
N PRO A 227 -24.52 -4.77 23.41
CA PRO A 227 -23.75 -5.92 22.96
C PRO A 227 -24.41 -7.21 23.46
N LYS A 228 -24.52 -8.19 22.57
CA LYS A 228 -24.97 -9.54 22.88
C LYS A 228 -23.82 -10.30 23.57
N PRO A 229 -24.12 -11.34 24.36
CA PRO A 229 -23.06 -12.13 25.03
C PRO A 229 -21.97 -12.65 24.09
N LEU A 230 -22.33 -13.02 22.85
CA LEU A 230 -21.36 -13.48 21.86
C LEU A 230 -20.43 -12.36 21.36
N GLU A 231 -20.92 -11.13 21.28
CA GLU A 231 -20.15 -9.95 20.87
C GLU A 231 -19.14 -9.58 21.96
N GLU A 232 -19.52 -9.64 23.24
CA GLU A 232 -18.60 -9.47 24.37
C GLU A 232 -17.50 -10.54 24.39
N ILE A 233 -17.86 -11.82 24.25
CA ILE A 233 -16.88 -12.92 24.20
C ILE A 233 -15.90 -12.71 23.04
N THR A 234 -16.41 -12.30 21.87
CA THR A 234 -15.58 -12.02 20.69
C THR A 234 -14.63 -10.85 20.94
N PHE A 235 -15.12 -9.78 21.57
CA PHE A 235 -14.31 -8.63 21.96
C PHE A 235 -13.17 -9.03 22.91
N TRP A 236 -13.48 -9.71 24.01
CA TRP A 236 -12.47 -10.14 24.98
C TRP A 236 -11.46 -11.12 24.38
N SER A 237 -11.89 -12.00 23.48
CA SER A 237 -11.00 -12.91 22.76
C SER A 237 -10.02 -12.14 21.85
N LYS A 238 -10.51 -11.19 21.05
CA LYS A 238 -9.68 -10.33 20.19
C LYS A 238 -8.71 -9.48 21.01
N ARG A 239 -9.17 -8.89 22.10
CA ARG A 239 -8.33 -8.07 22.99
C ARG A 239 -7.21 -8.89 23.63
N ARG A 240 -7.52 -10.08 24.14
CA ARG A 240 -6.51 -11.02 24.67
C ARG A 240 -5.47 -11.39 23.61
N GLN A 241 -5.91 -11.67 22.37
CA GLN A 241 -5.00 -11.96 21.27
C GLN A 241 -4.09 -10.76 20.98
N ASN A 242 -4.65 -9.55 20.92
CA ASN A 242 -3.88 -8.33 20.69
C ASN A 242 -2.84 -8.09 21.80
N LEU A 243 -3.22 -8.19 23.08
CA LEU A 243 -2.30 -8.07 24.21
C LEU A 243 -1.18 -9.13 24.19
N SER A 244 -1.50 -10.36 23.77
CA SER A 244 -0.48 -11.40 23.57
C SER A 244 0.53 -11.00 22.48
N HIS A 245 0.06 -10.42 21.38
CA HIS A 245 0.90 -9.94 20.28
C HIS A 245 1.77 -8.75 20.71
N ILE A 246 1.23 -7.81 21.49
CA ILE A 246 2.01 -6.72 22.08
C ILE A 246 3.10 -7.29 23.01
N SER A 247 2.75 -8.27 23.86
CA SER A 247 3.72 -8.92 24.75
C SER A 247 4.84 -9.63 23.98
N SER A 248 4.54 -10.30 22.87
CA SER A 248 5.58 -10.90 22.03
C SER A 248 6.47 -9.87 21.37
N GLN A 249 5.91 -8.75 20.89
CA GLN A 249 6.69 -7.66 20.30
C GLN A 249 7.65 -7.05 21.33
N LEU A 250 7.20 -6.77 22.56
CA LEU A 250 8.05 -6.24 23.63
C LEU A 250 9.17 -7.21 24.07
N LYS A 251 9.00 -8.51 23.83
CA LYS A 251 10.01 -9.53 24.11
C LYS A 251 10.98 -9.77 22.94
N ASP A 252 10.71 -9.18 21.78
CA ASP A 252 11.62 -9.27 20.63
C ASP A 252 12.95 -8.59 20.96
N LYS A 253 14.06 -9.18 20.55
CA LYS A 253 15.41 -8.64 20.76
C LYS A 253 15.61 -7.27 20.12
N LYS A 254 14.87 -6.96 19.05
CA LYS A 254 14.94 -5.63 18.41
C LYS A 254 14.25 -4.53 19.22
N VAL A 255 13.35 -4.91 20.14
CA VAL A 255 12.58 -4.00 21.00
C VAL A 255 13.17 -3.97 22.42
N CYS A 256 13.70 -5.10 22.88
CA CYS A 256 14.31 -5.26 24.18
C CYS A 256 15.75 -4.75 24.13
N ILE A 257 15.94 -3.46 24.41
CA ILE A 257 17.26 -2.86 24.69
C ILE A 257 17.80 -3.57 25.93
N ARG A 258 18.88 -4.34 25.80
CA ARG A 258 19.48 -5.12 26.89
C ARG A 258 20.83 -4.56 27.30
#